data_AF-A0A0H2RVC9-F1
#
_entry.id   AF-A0A0H2RVC9-F1
#
_cell.length_a   1.000
_cell.length_b   1.000
_cell.length_c   1.000
_cell.angle_alpha   90.00
_cell.angle_beta   90.00
_cell.angle_gamma   90.00
#
_symmetry.space_group_name_H-M   'P 1'
#
loop_
_entity.id
_entity.type
_entity.pdbx_description
1 polymer ?
#
loop_
_entity_poly.entity_id
_entity_poly.type
_entity_poly.pdbx_seq_one_letter_code
_entity_poly.pdbx_strand_id
1 'polypeptide(L)'
;MNIPTLRTASVQRRALAVVVRNAQHRRYATPVAYESKEKDPQLGDYPQLPDVSRQYLPPTGWWDNQMRRNFGDTLHEREELYSMWGPDVPSVPPSQALFQFSVAVLGFASIAFFCNLATPESPVIPREYPYSGLVVELGGLEENKARPEQETEDE
;
A
#
# COMPACT_ATOMS: atom_id res chain seq x y z
N MET A 1 -31.56 26.13 78.93
CA MET A 1 -32.33 24.89 78.73
C MET A 1 -32.85 24.93 77.29
N ASN A 2 -32.14 24.30 76.35
CA ASN A 2 -32.48 24.33 74.92
C ASN A 2 -33.35 23.12 74.55
N ILE A 3 -34.46 23.39 73.88
CA ILE A 3 -35.44 22.42 73.41
C ILE A 3 -34.95 21.87 72.05
N PRO A 4 -34.89 20.55 71.82
CA PRO A 4 -34.54 20.04 70.50
C PRO A 4 -35.74 20.13 69.54
N THR A 5 -35.54 20.76 68.39
CA THR A 5 -36.50 20.81 67.29
C THR A 5 -36.54 19.47 66.54
N LEU A 6 -37.72 18.86 66.44
CA LEU A 6 -37.95 17.63 65.69
C LEU A 6 -37.88 17.90 64.19
N ARG A 7 -36.97 17.21 63.50
CA ARG A 7 -36.76 17.31 62.06
C ARG A 7 -37.58 16.22 61.36
N THR A 8 -38.69 16.61 60.76
CA THR A 8 -39.53 15.71 59.94
C THR A 8 -38.82 15.38 58.64
N ALA A 9 -38.52 14.09 58.41
CA ALA A 9 -37.99 13.60 57.16
C ALA A 9 -39.13 13.29 56.18
N SER A 10 -39.15 13.94 55.02
CA SER A 10 -40.08 13.63 53.94
C SER A 10 -39.52 12.48 53.09
N VAL A 11 -40.26 11.36 53.04
CA VAL A 11 -39.93 10.22 52.17
C VAL A 11 -40.46 10.52 50.77
N GLN A 12 -39.59 10.93 49.85
CA GLN A 12 -39.93 10.99 48.43
C GLN A 12 -39.92 9.56 47.85
N ARG A 13 -41.11 9.05 47.51
CA ARG A 13 -41.25 7.82 46.73
C ARG A 13 -40.78 8.08 45.30
N ARG A 14 -39.62 7.51 44.92
CA ARG A 14 -39.19 7.47 43.52
C ARG A 14 -40.03 6.43 42.77
N ALA A 15 -40.84 6.89 41.84
CA ALA A 15 -41.50 6.01 40.87
C ALA A 15 -40.45 5.45 39.90
N LEU A 16 -40.41 4.12 39.76
CA LEU A 16 -39.60 3.46 38.73
C LEU A 16 -40.33 3.60 37.40
N ALA A 17 -39.82 4.45 36.51
CA ALA A 17 -40.28 4.47 35.13
C ALA A 17 -39.77 3.19 34.44
N VAL A 18 -40.68 2.27 34.12
CA VAL A 18 -40.39 1.13 33.24
C VAL A 18 -40.19 1.70 31.84
N VAL A 19 -38.93 1.91 31.47
CA VAL A 19 -38.56 2.27 30.10
C VAL A 19 -38.70 0.99 29.26
N VAL A 20 -39.84 0.85 28.58
CA VAL A 20 -39.98 -0.11 27.49
C VAL A 20 -39.05 0.37 26.38
N ARG A 21 -37.84 -0.21 26.32
CA ARG A 21 -36.95 -0.04 25.18
C ARG A 21 -37.61 -0.76 24.03
N ASN A 22 -38.31 -0.02 23.17
CA ASN A 22 -38.64 -0.50 21.83
C ASN A 22 -37.32 -0.90 21.18
N ALA A 23 -37.08 -2.21 21.08
CA ALA A 23 -36.00 -2.76 20.28
C ALA A 23 -36.36 -2.44 18.83
N GLN A 24 -35.99 -1.24 18.38
CA GLN A 24 -35.93 -0.94 16.97
C GLN A 24 -34.93 -1.94 16.38
N HIS A 25 -35.46 -3.00 15.76
CA HIS A 25 -34.70 -3.77 14.79
C HIS A 25 -34.04 -2.76 13.87
N ARG A 26 -32.72 -2.64 13.96
CA ARG A 26 -31.96 -1.78 13.08
C ARG A 26 -32.07 -2.36 11.68
N ARG A 27 -33.09 -1.96 10.93
CA ARG A 27 -33.17 -2.16 9.49
C ARG A 27 -32.23 -1.14 8.86
N TYR A 28 -30.94 -1.46 8.81
CA TYR A 28 -30.02 -0.72 7.95
C TYR A 28 -30.17 -1.22 6.52
N ALA A 29 -31.25 -0.79 5.87
CA ALA A 29 -31.22 -0.50 4.46
C ALA A 29 -30.95 1.01 4.37
N THR A 30 -29.74 1.43 4.71
CA THR A 30 -29.27 2.74 4.22
C THR A 30 -29.28 2.62 2.70
N PRO A 31 -29.93 3.51 1.94
CA PRO A 31 -29.73 3.53 0.51
C PRO A 31 -28.23 3.76 0.30
N VAL A 32 -27.51 2.73 -0.15
CA VAL A 32 -26.22 2.94 -0.78
C VAL A 32 -26.53 3.93 -1.89
N ALA A 33 -25.89 5.10 -1.87
CA ALA A 33 -26.01 6.04 -2.95
C ALA A 33 -25.49 5.32 -4.21
N TYR A 34 -26.41 4.70 -4.95
CA TYR A 34 -26.17 4.18 -6.27
C TYR A 34 -25.91 5.41 -7.11
N GLU A 35 -24.64 5.71 -7.34
CA GLU A 35 -24.28 6.59 -8.42
C GLU A 35 -24.80 5.91 -9.68
N SER A 36 -25.78 6.54 -10.33
CA SER A 36 -26.43 5.99 -11.51
C SER A 36 -25.46 6.01 -12.68
N LYS A 37 -24.55 5.04 -12.70
CA LYS A 37 -23.69 4.77 -13.85
C LYS A 37 -24.60 4.37 -15.01
N GLU A 38 -24.32 4.94 -16.18
CA GLU A 38 -25.00 4.53 -17.40
C GLU A 38 -24.81 3.02 -17.56
N LYS A 39 -25.91 2.32 -17.85
CA LYS A 39 -25.90 0.86 -17.99
C LYS A 39 -24.95 0.51 -19.12
N ASP A 40 -23.95 -0.32 -18.83
CA ASP A 40 -23.00 -0.79 -19.83
C ASP A 40 -23.77 -1.48 -20.97
N PRO A 41 -23.70 -0.98 -22.22
CA PRO A 41 -24.39 -1.59 -23.37
C PRO A 41 -23.99 -3.05 -23.59
N GLN A 42 -22.77 -3.46 -23.21
CA GLN A 42 -22.28 -4.82 -23.38
C GLN A 42 -22.91 -5.81 -22.38
N LEU A 43 -23.48 -5.31 -21.28
CA LEU A 43 -23.96 -6.14 -20.17
C LEU A 43 -25.30 -6.82 -20.46
N GLY A 44 -26.05 -6.36 -21.47
CA GLY A 44 -27.35 -6.93 -21.84
C GLY A 44 -28.33 -6.88 -20.66
N ASP A 45 -28.85 -8.04 -20.24
CA ASP A 45 -29.80 -8.16 -19.12
C ASP A 45 -29.15 -8.46 -17.77
N TYR A 46 -27.82 -8.61 -17.72
CA TYR A 46 -27.13 -8.85 -16.46
C TYR A 46 -27.17 -7.61 -15.56
N PRO A 47 -27.35 -7.74 -14.23
CA PRO A 47 -27.38 -6.59 -13.32
C PRO A 47 -25.99 -5.95 -13.23
N GLN A 48 -25.92 -4.62 -13.29
CA GLN A 48 -24.67 -3.88 -13.07
C GLN A 48 -24.43 -3.72 -11.57
N LEU A 49 -23.39 -4.38 -11.06
CA LEU A 49 -23.06 -4.33 -9.64
C LEU A 49 -22.13 -3.14 -9.33
N PRO A 50 -22.03 -2.72 -8.06
CA PRO A 50 -21.06 -1.69 -7.67
C PRO A 50 -19.61 -2.14 -7.90
N ASP A 51 -18.79 -1.21 -8.39
CA ASP A 51 -17.36 -1.37 -8.68
C ASP A 51 -16.49 -1.39 -7.40
N VAL A 52 -16.79 -2.32 -6.49
CA VAL A 52 -16.13 -2.41 -5.17
C VAL A 52 -15.46 -3.77 -5.03
N SER A 53 -14.14 -3.76 -4.78
CA SER A 53 -13.39 -5.00 -4.53
C SER A 53 -13.91 -5.70 -3.28
N ARG A 54 -14.02 -7.03 -3.35
CA ARG A 54 -14.40 -7.87 -2.23
C ARG A 54 -13.40 -7.81 -1.08
N GLN A 55 -12.18 -7.32 -1.32
CA GLN A 55 -11.16 -7.14 -0.29
C GLN A 55 -11.55 -6.13 0.81
N TYR A 56 -12.52 -5.24 0.56
CA TYR A 56 -13.07 -4.35 1.60
C TYR A 56 -14.02 -5.06 2.59
N LEU A 57 -14.53 -6.24 2.22
CA LEU A 57 -15.48 -6.98 3.04
C LEU A 57 -14.78 -7.60 4.27
N PRO A 58 -15.49 -7.86 5.38
CA PRO A 58 -14.91 -8.57 6.51
C PRO A 58 -14.36 -9.95 6.10
N PRO A 59 -13.27 -10.42 6.73
CA PRO A 59 -12.57 -11.64 6.32
C PRO A 59 -13.36 -12.94 6.59
N THR A 60 -14.38 -12.91 7.44
CA THR A 60 -15.18 -14.10 7.83
C THR A 60 -16.67 -13.79 7.86
N GLY A 61 -17.50 -14.84 7.85
CA GLY A 61 -18.96 -14.72 7.89
C GLY A 61 -19.64 -14.99 6.55
N TRP A 62 -18.93 -15.62 5.62
CA TRP A 62 -19.41 -15.95 4.29
C TRP A 62 -19.52 -17.46 4.13
N TRP A 63 -20.39 -17.91 3.22
CA TRP A 63 -20.45 -19.33 2.86
C TRP A 63 -19.12 -19.80 2.25
N ASP A 64 -18.53 -18.99 1.37
CA ASP A 64 -17.15 -19.12 0.90
C ASP A 64 -16.33 -17.99 1.53
N ASN A 65 -15.56 -18.31 2.57
CA ASN A 65 -14.71 -17.33 3.26
C ASN A 65 -13.51 -16.88 2.42
N GLN A 66 -13.04 -17.70 1.47
CA GLN A 66 -11.88 -17.36 0.64
C GLN A 66 -12.25 -16.26 -0.36
N MET A 67 -13.37 -16.43 -1.05
CA MET A 67 -13.90 -15.43 -1.99
C MET A 67 -14.77 -14.37 -1.30
N ARG A 68 -14.99 -14.52 0.01
CA ARG A 68 -15.90 -13.71 0.83
C ARG A 68 -17.31 -13.62 0.25
N ARG A 69 -17.90 -14.74 -0.22
CA ARG A 69 -19.16 -14.79 -0.99
C ARG A 69 -20.20 -15.74 -0.39
N ASN A 70 -21.49 -15.42 -0.54
CA ASN A 70 -22.58 -16.32 -0.17
C ASN A 70 -23.12 -17.11 -1.37
N PHE A 71 -23.74 -18.26 -1.08
CA PHE A 71 -24.38 -19.06 -2.12
C PHE A 71 -25.60 -18.31 -2.70
N GLY A 72 -25.67 -18.19 -4.02
CA GLY A 72 -26.75 -17.48 -4.72
C GLY A 72 -26.56 -15.97 -4.86
N ASP A 73 -25.44 -15.41 -4.36
CA ASP A 73 -25.06 -14.02 -4.66
C ASP A 73 -24.81 -13.85 -6.17
N THR A 74 -25.30 -12.75 -6.74
CA THR A 74 -24.98 -12.38 -8.12
C THR A 74 -23.50 -12.04 -8.25
N LEU A 75 -22.86 -12.55 -9.31
CA LEU A 75 -21.46 -12.26 -9.59
C LEU A 75 -21.30 -10.82 -10.10
N HIS A 76 -20.15 -10.19 -9.86
CA HIS A 76 -19.87 -8.93 -10.51
C HIS A 76 -19.48 -9.18 -11.97
N GLU A 77 -19.81 -8.26 -12.88
CA GLU A 77 -19.56 -8.42 -14.31
C GLU A 77 -18.06 -8.55 -14.65
N ARG A 78 -17.21 -7.88 -13.85
CA ARG A 78 -15.74 -7.90 -13.92
C ARG A 78 -15.16 -8.56 -12.67
N GLU A 79 -15.65 -9.76 -12.37
CA GLU A 79 -15.25 -10.50 -11.17
C GLU A 79 -13.73 -10.67 -11.11
N GLU A 80 -13.04 -10.89 -12.23
CA GLU A 80 -11.59 -10.98 -12.29
C GLU A 80 -10.85 -9.77 -11.70
N LEU A 81 -11.45 -8.58 -11.76
CA LEU A 81 -10.87 -7.36 -11.22
C LEU A 81 -11.24 -7.13 -9.76
N TYR A 82 -12.49 -7.41 -9.39
CA TYR A 82 -13.03 -7.09 -8.06
C TYR A 82 -13.10 -8.29 -7.10
N SER A 83 -12.74 -9.49 -7.54
CA SER A 83 -12.65 -10.67 -6.69
C SER A 83 -11.45 -10.59 -5.75
N MET A 84 -11.35 -11.56 -4.84
CA MET A 84 -10.20 -11.69 -3.94
C MET A 84 -8.89 -11.94 -4.69
N TRP A 85 -8.96 -12.54 -5.88
CA TRP A 85 -7.81 -12.84 -6.74
C TRP A 85 -7.40 -11.68 -7.66
N GLY A 86 -8.17 -10.59 -7.65
CA GLY A 86 -7.82 -9.38 -8.37
C GLY A 86 -6.62 -8.66 -7.74
N PRO A 87 -6.17 -7.56 -8.36
CA PRO A 87 -5.17 -6.69 -7.76
C PRO A 87 -5.60 -6.22 -6.37
N ASP A 88 -4.64 -6.16 -5.45
CA ASP A 88 -4.91 -5.77 -4.07
C ASP A 88 -5.27 -4.28 -3.95
N VAL A 89 -6.16 -3.97 -3.03
CA VAL A 89 -6.63 -2.61 -2.78
C VAL A 89 -5.52 -1.83 -2.08
N PRO A 90 -5.04 -0.72 -2.67
CA PRO A 90 -3.99 0.07 -2.05
C PRO A 90 -4.54 0.82 -0.84
N SER A 91 -3.80 0.83 0.27
CA SER A 91 -4.17 1.63 1.45
C SER A 91 -3.88 3.13 1.28
N VAL A 92 -2.99 3.47 0.34
CA VAL A 92 -2.55 4.84 0.04
C VAL A 92 -2.98 5.19 -1.39
N PRO A 93 -3.47 6.43 -1.65
CA PRO A 93 -3.78 6.85 -3.00
C PRO A 93 -2.59 6.67 -3.96
N PRO A 94 -2.79 6.13 -5.19
CA PRO A 94 -1.69 5.83 -6.10
C PRO A 94 -0.78 7.02 -6.42
N SER A 95 -1.34 8.22 -6.53
CA SER A 95 -0.58 9.45 -6.78
C SER A 95 0.37 9.80 -5.63
N GLN A 96 -0.09 9.62 -4.38
CA GLN A 96 0.74 9.85 -3.20
C GLN A 96 1.82 8.78 -3.06
N ALA A 97 1.47 7.51 -3.29
CA ALA A 97 2.42 6.40 -3.25
C ALA A 97 3.55 6.60 -4.27
N LEU A 98 3.21 6.96 -5.51
CA LEU A 98 4.19 7.23 -6.56
C LEU A 98 5.07 8.42 -6.22
N PHE A 99 4.48 9.51 -5.72
CA PHE A 99 5.24 10.68 -5.30
C PHE A 99 6.26 10.34 -4.19
N GLN A 100 5.81 9.69 -3.11
CA GLN A 100 6.68 9.29 -2.00
C GLN A 100 7.79 8.34 -2.47
N PHE A 101 7.45 7.36 -3.30
CA PHE A 101 8.43 6.44 -3.88
C PHE A 101 9.47 7.17 -4.74
N SER A 102 9.03 8.08 -5.61
CA SER A 102 9.95 8.86 -6.45
C SER A 102 10.89 9.74 -5.63
N VAL A 103 10.39 10.37 -4.56
CA VAL A 103 11.21 11.20 -3.67
C VAL A 103 12.26 10.34 -2.97
N ALA A 104 11.91 9.15 -2.50
CA ALA A 104 12.84 8.24 -1.87
C ALA A 104 13.95 7.77 -2.84
N VAL A 105 13.57 7.35 -4.05
CA VAL A 105 14.51 6.87 -5.06
C VAL A 105 15.43 7.98 -5.55
N LEU A 106 14.87 9.15 -5.88
CA LEU A 106 15.65 10.29 -6.33
C LEU A 106 16.55 10.84 -5.22
N GLY A 107 16.04 10.91 -3.98
CA GLY A 107 16.82 11.30 -2.82
C GLY A 107 18.04 10.39 -2.65
N PHE A 108 17.83 9.07 -2.65
CA PHE A 108 18.92 8.10 -2.55
C PHE A 108 19.93 8.20 -3.71
N ALA A 109 19.44 8.24 -4.96
CA ALA A 109 20.29 8.36 -6.14
C ALA A 109 21.09 9.67 -6.15
N SER A 110 20.48 10.78 -5.75
CA SER A 110 21.15 12.09 -5.70
C SER A 110 22.29 12.11 -4.67
N ILE A 111 22.10 11.48 -3.51
CA ILE A 111 23.15 11.34 -2.50
C ILE A 111 24.28 10.46 -3.02
N ALA A 112 23.97 9.30 -3.60
CA ALA A 112 24.99 8.41 -4.17
C ALA A 112 25.80 9.11 -5.28
N PHE A 113 25.12 9.85 -6.16
CA PHE A 113 25.75 10.65 -7.20
C PHE A 113 26.64 11.76 -6.63
N PHE A 114 26.15 12.49 -5.63
CA PHE A 114 26.94 13.52 -4.95
C PHE A 114 28.17 12.94 -4.26
N CYS A 115 28.04 11.81 -3.57
CA CYS A 115 29.17 11.11 -2.96
C CYS A 115 30.21 10.69 -4.00
N ASN A 116 29.78 10.22 -5.17
CA ASN A 116 30.68 9.88 -6.27
C ASN A 116 31.48 11.11 -6.75
N LEU A 117 30.80 12.24 -6.97
CA LEU A 117 31.46 13.49 -7.37
C LEU A 117 32.41 14.05 -6.29
N ALA A 118 32.07 13.86 -5.03
CA ALA A 118 32.88 14.31 -3.89
C ALA A 118 34.04 13.35 -3.56
N THR A 119 34.12 12.19 -4.21
CA THR A 119 35.19 11.21 -3.95
C THR A 119 36.50 11.74 -4.53
N PRO A 120 37.56 11.89 -3.71
CA PRO A 120 38.86 12.32 -4.22
C PRO A 120 39.46 11.25 -5.13
N GLU A 121 40.33 11.68 -6.06
CA GLU A 121 41.09 10.75 -6.88
C GLU A 121 41.99 9.86 -5.98
N SER A 122 42.13 8.59 -6.36
CA SER A 122 42.97 7.65 -5.64
C SER A 122 44.40 8.20 -5.59
N PRO A 123 45.01 8.34 -4.40
CA PRO A 123 46.39 8.83 -4.29
C PRO A 123 47.43 7.82 -4.78
N VAL A 124 46.99 6.63 -5.21
CA VAL A 124 47.84 5.52 -5.65
C VAL A 124 47.84 5.47 -7.17
N ILE A 125 49.05 5.45 -7.75
CA ILE A 125 49.25 5.24 -9.18
C ILE A 125 48.64 3.89 -9.58
N PRO A 126 47.77 3.84 -10.61
CA PRO A 126 47.21 2.58 -11.08
C PRO A 126 48.30 1.60 -11.50
N ARG A 127 48.11 0.32 -11.16
CA ARG A 127 49.07 -0.74 -11.51
C ARG A 127 49.31 -0.77 -13.02
N GLU A 128 50.58 -0.74 -13.39
CA GLU A 128 51.06 -0.92 -14.75
C GLU A 128 51.50 -2.37 -14.94
N TYR A 129 51.48 -2.84 -16.19
CA TYR A 129 51.80 -4.21 -16.55
C TYR A 129 52.79 -4.27 -17.73
N PRO A 130 53.74 -5.22 -17.70
CA PRO A 130 54.74 -5.38 -18.75
C PRO A 130 54.13 -5.99 -20.03
N TYR A 131 54.97 -6.17 -21.07
CA TYR A 131 54.60 -6.78 -22.35
C TYR A 131 53.44 -6.04 -23.04
N SER A 132 53.55 -4.71 -23.11
CA SER A 132 52.54 -3.84 -23.69
C SER A 132 51.14 -4.02 -23.06
N GLY A 133 51.06 -4.34 -21.76
CA GLY A 133 49.78 -4.50 -21.06
C GLY A 133 49.19 -5.90 -21.16
N LEU A 134 50.04 -6.95 -21.13
CA LEU A 134 49.65 -8.36 -21.10
C LEU A 134 48.75 -8.80 -22.28
N VAL A 135 48.94 -8.22 -23.46
CA VAL A 135 48.05 -8.44 -24.62
C VAL A 135 47.97 -9.92 -25.00
N VAL A 136 49.11 -10.61 -25.00
CA VAL A 136 49.18 -12.04 -25.37
C VAL A 136 48.45 -12.90 -24.34
N GLU A 137 48.62 -12.58 -23.06
CA GLU A 137 48.03 -13.31 -21.93
C GLU A 137 46.52 -13.06 -21.80
N LEU A 138 46.03 -11.88 -22.21
CA LEU A 138 44.61 -11.49 -22.22
C LEU A 138 43.88 -11.86 -23.53
N GLY A 139 44.43 -12.80 -24.30
CA GLY A 139 43.76 -13.39 -25.47
C GLY A 139 44.15 -12.77 -26.80
N GLY A 140 45.23 -11.98 -26.86
CA GLY A 140 45.84 -11.50 -28.10
C GLY A 140 45.07 -10.40 -28.84
N LEU A 141 43.90 -9.99 -28.34
CA LEU A 141 43.17 -8.83 -28.83
C LEU A 141 43.68 -7.56 -28.15
N GLU A 142 44.01 -6.54 -28.94
CA GLU A 142 44.44 -5.24 -28.41
C GLU A 142 43.36 -4.55 -27.56
N GLU A 143 42.08 -4.88 -27.78
CA GLU A 143 40.95 -4.35 -26.99
C GLU A 143 40.98 -4.78 -25.52
N ASN A 144 41.58 -5.93 -25.19
CA ASN A 144 41.67 -6.46 -23.82
C ASN A 144 42.92 -6.00 -23.07
N LYS A 145 43.72 -5.11 -23.67
CA LYS A 145 44.99 -4.64 -23.14
C LYS A 145 44.81 -3.99 -21.76
N ALA A 146 45.59 -4.46 -20.78
CA ALA A 146 45.74 -3.80 -19.49
C ALA A 146 46.66 -2.56 -19.62
N ARG A 147 46.71 -1.71 -18.59
CA ARG A 147 47.54 -0.50 -18.60
C ARG A 147 49.03 -0.85 -18.81
N PRO A 148 49.67 -0.43 -19.92
CA PRO A 148 51.08 -0.75 -20.17
C PRO A 148 52.01 0.11 -19.29
N GLU A 149 53.17 -0.44 -18.95
CA GLU A 149 54.29 0.32 -18.37
C GLU A 149 54.81 1.37 -19.37
N GLN A 150 55.15 2.57 -18.89
CA GLN A 150 55.87 3.55 -19.70
C GLN A 150 57.35 3.16 -19.73
N GLU A 151 57.83 2.64 -20.86
CA GLU A 151 59.26 2.38 -21.06
C GLU A 151 60.01 3.72 -21.07
N THR A 152 60.65 4.08 -19.96
CA THR A 152 61.63 5.16 -19.95
C THR A 152 62.87 4.67 -20.69
N GLU A 153 63.10 5.20 -21.89
CA GLU A 153 64.37 5.05 -22.60
C GLU A 153 65.45 5.73 -21.75
N ASP A 154 66.12 4.96 -20.90
CA ASP A 154 67.32 5.38 -20.20
C ASP A 154 68.46 5.51 -21.23
N GLU A 155 68.71 6.73 -21.72
CA GLU A 155 69.95 7.13 -22.42
C GLU A 155 71.12 7.40 -21.45
#